data_AF-A0A2K8MJP7-F1
#
_entry.id   AF-A0A2K8MJP7-F1
#
_cell.length_a   1.000
_cell.length_b   1.000
_cell.length_c   1.000
_cell.angle_alpha   90.00
_cell.angle_beta   90.00
_cell.angle_gamma   90.00
#
_symmetry.space_group_name_H-M   'P 1'
#
loop_
_entity.id
_entity.type
_entity.pdbx_description
1 polymer ?
#
loop_
_entity_poly.entity_id
_entity_poly.type
_entity_poly.pdbx_seq_one_letter_code
_entity_poly.pdbx_strand_id
1 'polypeptide(L)' 'MLAGTAEGGFGAMEKGAVFGGKGLTVRITRLARLDTGNESTAHRASLVAQRSDGAERRFEGVWNCGP' A
#
# COMPACT_ATOMS: atom_id res chain seq x y z
N MET A 1 -11.09 -11.47 3.87
CA MET A 1 -10.94 -10.51 2.78
C MET A 1 -10.39 -9.25 3.41
N LEU A 2 -9.35 -8.68 2.81
CA LEU A 2 -8.87 -7.35 3.18
C LEU A 2 -9.65 -6.34 2.33
N ALA A 3 -10.13 -5.27 2.96
CA ALA A 3 -10.85 -4.19 2.30
C ALA A 3 -10.13 -2.86 2.55
N GLY A 4 -10.15 -1.98 1.54
CA GLY A 4 -9.64 -0.61 1.71
C GLY A 4 -10.47 0.13 2.76
N THR A 5 -9.79 0.86 3.64
CA THR A 5 -10.41 1.57 4.78
C THR A 5 -10.36 3.09 4.63
N ALA A 6 -9.66 3.60 3.61
CA ALA A 6 -9.53 5.03 3.37
C ALA A 6 -10.79 5.59 2.68
N GLU A 7 -11.20 6.78 3.12
CA GLU A 7 -12.19 7.60 2.41
C GLU A 7 -11.61 8.07 1.07
N GLY A 8 -12.42 8.08 0.01
CA GLY A 8 -11.97 8.43 -1.35
C GLY A 8 -11.75 7.24 -2.29
N GLY A 9 -12.01 6.01 -1.84
CA GLY A 9 -12.08 4.81 -2.69
C GLY A 9 -10.78 4.53 -3.45
N PHE A 10 -10.89 4.27 -4.75
CA PHE A 10 -9.72 3.94 -5.58
C PHE A 10 -8.66 5.04 -5.60
N GLY A 11 -9.07 6.31 -5.71
CA GLY A 11 -8.16 7.46 -5.78
C GLY A 11 -7.35 7.68 -4.50
N ALA A 12 -7.85 7.22 -3.34
CA ALA A 12 -7.10 7.28 -2.10
C ALA A 12 -5.78 6.48 -2.16
N MET A 13 -5.73 5.43 -3.01
CA MET A 13 -4.54 4.60 -3.19
C MET A 13 -3.36 5.34 -3.82
N GLU A 14 -3.60 6.50 -4.44
CA GLU A 14 -2.52 7.35 -4.95
C GLU A 14 -1.67 7.98 -3.83
N LYS A 15 -2.15 7.97 -2.58
CA LYS A 15 -1.41 8.50 -1.43
C LYS A 15 -0.80 7.40 -0.57
N GLY A 16 -0.89 6.14 -1.02
CA GLY A 16 -0.69 4.95 -0.20
C GLY A 16 -2.03 4.31 0.14
N ALA A 17 -2.02 3.21 0.90
CA ALA A 17 -3.25 2.47 1.17
C ALA A 17 -3.26 1.85 2.57
N VAL A 18 -4.45 1.76 3.16
CA VAL A 18 -4.69 0.99 4.38
C VAL A 18 -5.79 -0.01 4.12
N PHE A 19 -5.45 -1.29 4.29
CA PHE A 19 -6.39 -2.39 4.17
C PHE A 19 -6.60 -3.06 5.52
N GLY A 20 -7.83 -3.42 5.83
CA GLY A 20 -8.20 -4.10 7.06
C GLY A 20 -9.07 -5.31 6.82
N GLY A 21 -8.96 -6.33 7.67
CA GLY A 21 -9.88 -7.46 7.70
C GLY A 21 -9.34 -8.66 8.45
N LYS A 22 -10.24 -9.41 9.14
CA LYS A 22 -9.91 -10.64 9.88
C LYS A 22 -8.71 -10.51 10.84
N GLY A 23 -8.64 -9.41 11.58
CA GLY A 23 -7.55 -9.16 12.55
C GLY A 23 -6.20 -8.84 11.89
N LEU A 24 -6.16 -8.50 10.61
CA LEU A 24 -4.97 -8.04 9.91
C LEU A 24 -5.19 -6.62 9.40
N THR A 25 -4.24 -5.74 9.70
CA THR A 25 -4.13 -4.39 9.13
C THR A 25 -2.87 -4.34 8.26
N VAL A 26 -3.00 -3.86 7.03
CA VAL A 26 -1.89 -3.65 6.12
C VAL A 26 -1.84 -2.18 5.76
N ARG A 27 -0.70 -1.54 6.01
CA ARG A 27 -0.42 -0.15 5.64
C ARG A 27 0.67 -0.12 4.59
N ILE A 28 0.41 0.56 3.48
CA ILE A 28 1.36 0.77 2.39
C ILE A 28 1.65 2.26 2.30
N THR A 29 2.92 2.61 2.46
CA THR A 29 3.41 3.99 2.34
C THR A 29 4.19 4.10 1.04
N ARG A 30 3.79 5.04 0.17
CA ARG A 30 4.57 5.42 -1.01
C ARG A 30 5.74 6.30 -0.58
N LEU A 31 6.91 5.99 -1.13
CA LEU A 31 8.16 6.72 -0.93
C LEU A 31 8.53 7.41 -2.26
N ALA A 32 9.83 7.51 -2.55
CA ALA A 32 10.35 8.16 -3.74
C ALA A 32 9.74 7.59 -5.03
N ARG A 33 9.37 8.49 -5.96
CA ARG A 33 8.97 8.14 -7.33
C ARG A 33 10.13 7.46 -8.04
N LEU A 34 9.80 6.47 -8.86
CA LEU A 34 10.69 5.81 -9.79
C LEU A 34 10.25 6.19 -11.20
N ASP A 35 11.21 6.51 -12.06
CA ASP A 35 10.95 6.74 -13.47
C ASP A 35 10.70 5.39 -14.16
N THR A 36 9.65 5.34 -14.97
CA THR A 36 9.16 4.14 -15.66
C THR A 36 9.36 4.23 -17.17
N GLY A 37 9.61 5.42 -17.71
CA GLY A 37 9.72 5.65 -19.16
C GLY A 37 8.43 5.40 -19.95
N ASN A 38 7.27 5.28 -19.28
CA ASN A 38 5.95 5.06 -19.89
C ASN A 38 4.83 5.77 -19.08
N GLU A 39 3.57 5.51 -19.42
CA GLU A 39 2.41 6.11 -18.73
C GLU A 39 2.17 5.56 -17.32
N SER A 40 2.79 4.44 -16.97
CA SER A 40 2.67 3.83 -15.64
C SER A 40 3.46 4.63 -14.62
N THR A 41 3.01 4.66 -13.38
CA THR A 41 3.68 5.31 -12.26
C THR A 41 4.25 4.26 -11.31
N ALA A 42 5.52 4.41 -10.93
CA ALA A 42 6.18 3.53 -9.96
C ALA A 42 6.72 4.34 -8.79
N HIS A 43 6.62 3.77 -7.59
CA HIS A 43 7.14 4.37 -6.37
C HIS A 43 7.83 3.28 -5.55
N ARG A 44 8.97 3.59 -4.92
CA ARG A 44 9.42 2.76 -3.79
C ARG A 44 8.31 2.78 -2.74
N ALA A 45 8.13 1.68 -2.01
CA ALA A 45 7.09 1.59 -1.00
C ALA A 45 7.50 0.66 0.14
N SER A 46 7.02 1.00 1.34
CA SER A 46 7.10 0.13 2.50
C SER A 46 5.70 -0.38 2.84
N LEU A 47 5.57 -1.68 3.08
CA LEU A 47 4.36 -2.33 3.57
C LEU A 47 4.59 -2.78 5.02
N VAL A 48 3.68 -2.40 5.91
CA VAL A 48 3.63 -2.88 7.30
C VAL A 48 2.36 -3.71 7.46
N ALA A 49 2.53 -4.97 7.82
CA ALA A 49 1.44 -5.90 8.13
C ALA A 49 1.39 -6.13 9.64
N GLN A 50 0.27 -5.75 10.27
CA GLN A 50 0.03 -5.82 11.70
C GLN A 50 -1.13 -6.77 11.98
N ARG A 51 -0.87 -7.84 12.72
CA ARG A 51 -1.88 -8.76 13.19
C ARG A 51 -2.43 -8.31 14.54
N SER A 52 -3.66 -8.69 14.85
CA SER A 52 -4.35 -8.35 16.10
C SER A 52 -3.74 -8.99 17.34
N ASP A 53 -2.87 -9.98 17.17
CA ASP A 53 -2.05 -10.59 18.24
C ASP A 53 -0.76 -9.79 18.52
N GLY A 54 -0.59 -8.65 17.86
CA GLY A 54 0.58 -7.78 18.02
C GLY A 54 1.77 -8.14 17.12
N ALA A 55 1.69 -9.23 16.34
CA ALA A 55 2.77 -9.56 15.40
C ALA A 55 2.83 -8.54 14.25
N GLU A 56 4.02 -8.02 13.98
CA GLU A 56 4.29 -7.07 12.89
C GLU A 56 5.33 -7.64 11.92
N ARG A 57 5.13 -7.38 10.63
CA ARG A 57 6.15 -7.60 9.59
C ARG A 57 6.23 -6.41 8.66
N ARG A 58 7.44 -6.13 8.19
CA ARG A 58 7.74 -5.05 7.25
C ARG A 58 8.32 -5.62 5.97
N PHE A 59 7.91 -5.04 4.86
CA PHE A 59 8.36 -5.42 3.54
C PHE A 59 8.67 -4.15 2.75
N GLU A 60 9.85 -4.10 2.15
CA GLU A 60 10.21 -3.08 1.17
C GLU A 60 9.85 -3.59 -0.23
N GLY A 61 9.42 -2.69 -1.10
CA GLY A 61 9.03 -3.05 -2.46
C GLY A 61 8.76 -1.85 -3.34
N VAL A 62 8.04 -2.12 -4.43
CA VAL A 62 7.64 -1.12 -5.41
C VAL A 62 6.12 -1.14 -5.54
N TRP A 63 5.53 0.05 -5.48
CA TRP A 63 4.11 0.30 -5.73
C TRP A 63 3.94 0.85 -7.14
N ASN A 64 3.30 0.06 -8.00
CA ASN A 64 3.06 0.40 -9.40
C ASN A 64 1.56 0.68 -9.62
N CYS A 65 1.26 1.78 -10.32
CA CYS A 65 -0.09 2.11 -10.78
C CYS A 65 -0.04 2.45 -12.26
N GLY A 66 -0.75 1.68 -13.07
CA GLY A 66 -0.79 1.81 -14.53
C GLY A 66 -1.10 0.45 -15.17
N PRO A 67 -1.33 0.41 -16.49
CA PRO A 67 -1.33 -0.83 -17.25
C PRO A 67 0.05 -1.52 -17.24
#